data_AF-A0A521SEZ0-F1
#
_entry.id   AF-A0A521SEZ0-F1
#
_cell.length_a   1.000
_cell.length_b   1.000
_cell.length_c   1.000
_cell.angle_alpha   90.00
_cell.angle_beta   90.00
_cell.angle_gamma   90.00
#
_symmetry.space_group_name_H-M   'P 1'
#
loop_
_entity.id
_entity.type
_entity.pdbx_description
1 polymer ?
#
loop_
_entity_poly.entity_id
_entity_poly.type
_entity_poly.pdbx_seq_one_letter_code
_entity_poly.pdbx_strand_id
1 'polypeptide(L)'
;MRNPTLTLTHAAAKKERLLALAEEIPGAWIGIKIAALLLVLEGQRPGWITEVLGLTRMSLGRWIHAVNEEGITALKPKPRPGRPARLEPKIRKALEAHLEKSPQEFGLNRAQWDGPTVVTHLKRHFGVTLKVRQAQNWMHHLGYRLKRASYSYLQAKAIEARKFQRALKKT
;
A
#
# COMPACT_ATOMS: atom_id res chain seq x y z
N MET A 1 -9.52 -27.01 -42.67
CA MET A 1 -10.52 -25.94 -42.87
C MET A 1 -9.98 -24.98 -43.91
N ARG A 2 -10.79 -24.57 -44.91
CA ARG A 2 -10.40 -23.49 -45.83
C ARG A 2 -10.24 -22.22 -45.00
N ASN A 3 -9.08 -21.56 -45.07
CA ASN A 3 -8.93 -20.23 -44.50
C ASN A 3 -9.88 -19.29 -45.27
N PRO A 4 -10.86 -18.65 -44.60
CA PRO A 4 -11.68 -17.65 -45.25
C PRO A 4 -10.79 -16.47 -45.68
N THR A 5 -11.03 -15.94 -46.88
CA THR A 5 -10.28 -14.82 -47.47
C THR A 5 -10.71 -13.47 -46.86
N LEU A 6 -10.80 -13.40 -45.53
CA LEU A 6 -11.05 -12.14 -44.82
C LEU A 6 -9.70 -11.44 -44.63
N THR A 7 -9.42 -10.44 -45.46
CA THR A 7 -8.17 -9.67 -45.39
C THR A 7 -8.42 -8.32 -44.74
N LEU A 8 -7.51 -7.92 -43.85
CA LEU A 8 -7.45 -6.56 -43.32
C LEU A 8 -6.78 -5.66 -44.36
N THR A 9 -7.55 -4.80 -45.02
CA THR A 9 -7.07 -3.92 -46.11
C THR A 9 -6.58 -2.55 -45.61
N HIS A 10 -6.91 -2.17 -44.38
CA HIS A 10 -6.59 -0.85 -43.85
C HIS A 10 -5.12 -0.74 -43.38
N ALA A 11 -4.38 0.26 -43.88
CA ALA A 11 -2.94 0.42 -43.62
C ALA A 11 -2.56 0.60 -42.13
N ALA A 12 -3.46 1.17 -41.32
CA ALA A 12 -3.24 1.33 -39.88
C ALA A 12 -3.55 0.07 -39.05
N ALA A 13 -4.23 -0.93 -39.62
CA ALA A 13 -4.62 -2.16 -38.93
C ALA A 13 -3.47 -3.19 -38.92
N LYS A 14 -2.25 -2.72 -38.61
CA LYS A 14 -1.09 -3.59 -38.42
C LYS A 14 -1.16 -4.26 -37.06
N LYS A 15 -0.64 -5.49 -36.98
CA LYS A 15 -0.55 -6.28 -35.74
C LYS A 15 0.00 -5.48 -34.57
N GLU A 16 1.12 -4.79 -34.76
CA GLU A 16 1.77 -3.97 -33.73
C GLU A 16 0.84 -2.88 -33.19
N ARG A 17 0.08 -2.22 -34.07
CA ARG A 17 -0.84 -1.15 -33.67
C ARG A 17 -2.06 -1.69 -32.94
N LEU A 18 -2.56 -2.86 -33.32
CA LEU A 18 -3.65 -3.55 -32.63
C LEU A 18 -3.25 -3.99 -31.22
N LEU A 19 -2.01 -4.50 -31.07
CA LEU A 19 -1.48 -4.85 -29.74
C LEU A 19 -1.26 -3.60 -28.87
N ALA A 20 -0.71 -2.52 -29.43
CA ALA A 20 -0.58 -1.25 -28.72
C ALA A 20 -1.94 -0.71 -28.25
N LEU A 21 -2.98 -0.80 -29.09
CA LEU A 21 -4.34 -0.40 -28.71
C LEU A 21 -4.88 -1.21 -27.53
N ALA A 22 -4.54 -2.51 -27.44
CA ALA A 22 -4.93 -3.34 -26.31
C ALA A 22 -4.24 -2.94 -24.99
N GLU A 23 -3.08 -2.28 -25.04
CA GLU A 23 -2.44 -1.71 -23.84
C GLU A 23 -3.14 -0.43 -23.38
N GLU A 24 -3.64 0.38 -24.32
CA GLU A 24 -4.35 1.62 -24.02
C GLU A 24 -5.74 1.36 -23.39
N ILE A 25 -6.41 0.28 -23.79
CA ILE A 25 -7.77 -0.02 -23.33
C ILE A 25 -7.75 -0.80 -22.01
N PRO A 26 -8.32 -0.25 -20.92
CA PRO A 26 -8.43 -0.97 -19.65
C PRO A 26 -9.22 -2.27 -19.79
N GLY A 27 -8.61 -3.39 -19.41
CA GLY A 27 -9.25 -4.70 -19.42
C GLY A 27 -9.17 -5.47 -20.73
N ALA A 28 -8.69 -4.88 -21.84
CA ALA A 28 -8.53 -5.60 -23.13
C ALA A 28 -7.64 -6.85 -23.01
N TRP A 29 -6.61 -6.78 -22.15
CA TRP A 29 -5.75 -7.91 -21.83
C TRP A 29 -6.48 -9.11 -21.22
N ILE A 30 -7.64 -8.93 -20.58
CA ILE A 30 -8.45 -10.06 -20.10
C ILE A 30 -9.03 -10.82 -21.30
N GLY A 31 -9.52 -10.10 -22.31
CA GLY A 31 -9.99 -10.69 -23.56
C GLY A 31 -8.88 -11.47 -24.28
N ILE A 32 -7.67 -10.91 -24.34
CA ILE A 32 -6.49 -11.59 -24.94
C ILE A 32 -6.17 -12.90 -24.21
N LYS A 33 -6.23 -12.91 -22.87
CA LYS A 33 -6.03 -14.15 -22.08
C LYS A 33 -7.07 -15.21 -22.42
N ILE A 34 -8.34 -14.82 -22.48
CA ILE A 34 -9.44 -15.73 -22.81
C ILE A 34 -9.24 -16.29 -24.22
N ALA A 35 -8.95 -15.43 -25.20
CA ALA A 35 -8.67 -15.84 -26.57
C ALA A 35 -7.48 -16.81 -26.65
N ALA A 36 -6.39 -16.55 -25.92
CA ALA A 36 -5.24 -17.43 -25.89
C ALA A 36 -5.60 -18.84 -25.39
N LEU A 37 -6.40 -18.94 -24.32
CA LEU A 37 -6.82 -20.22 -23.76
C LEU A 37 -7.82 -20.94 -24.66
N LEU A 38 -8.73 -20.23 -25.32
CA LEU A 38 -9.62 -20.83 -26.33
C LEU A 38 -8.80 -21.44 -27.48
N LEU A 39 -7.78 -20.74 -27.98
CA LEU A 39 -6.90 -21.27 -29.02
C LEU A 39 -6.12 -22.51 -28.56
N VAL A 40 -5.74 -22.58 -27.28
CA VAL A 40 -5.14 -23.79 -26.70
C VAL A 40 -6.13 -24.95 -26.69
N LEU A 41 -7.39 -24.71 -26.31
CA LEU A 41 -8.45 -25.73 -26.31
C LEU A 41 -8.77 -26.25 -27.72
N GLU A 42 -8.69 -25.38 -28.73
CA GLU A 42 -8.80 -25.74 -30.16
C GLU A 42 -7.55 -26.46 -30.70
N GLY A 43 -6.56 -26.77 -29.84
CA GLY A 43 -5.36 -27.52 -30.22
C GLY A 43 -4.34 -26.72 -31.02
N GLN A 44 -4.43 -25.37 -31.04
CA GLN A 44 -3.45 -24.55 -31.74
C GLN A 44 -2.07 -24.63 -31.08
N ARG A 45 -1.02 -24.54 -31.90
CA ARG A 45 0.36 -24.68 -31.42
C ARG A 45 0.71 -23.51 -30.49
N PRO A 46 1.22 -23.75 -29.27
CA PRO A 46 1.53 -22.68 -28.31
C PRO A 46 2.46 -21.59 -28.86
N GLY A 47 3.42 -21.97 -29.71
CA GLY A 47 4.33 -21.02 -30.35
C GLY A 47 3.62 -20.03 -31.29
N TRP A 48 2.68 -20.54 -32.09
CA TRP A 48 1.87 -19.71 -32.99
C TRP A 48 0.96 -18.77 -32.20
N ILE A 49 0.32 -19.27 -31.13
CA ILE A 49 -0.52 -18.45 -30.25
C ILE A 49 0.29 -17.29 -29.65
N THR A 50 1.48 -17.59 -29.12
CA THR A 50 2.34 -16.57 -28.53
C THR A 50 2.79 -15.53 -29.56
N GLU A 51 3.06 -15.96 -30.78
CA GLU A 51 3.44 -15.06 -31.85
C GLU A 51 2.27 -14.14 -32.24
N VAL A 52 1.08 -14.69 -32.50
CA VAL A 52 -0.10 -13.92 -32.93
C VAL A 52 -0.53 -12.90 -31.88
N LEU A 53 -0.58 -13.30 -30.60
CA LEU A 53 -1.07 -12.47 -29.50
C LEU A 53 0.01 -11.61 -28.83
N GLY A 54 1.27 -11.67 -29.30
CA GLY A 54 2.37 -10.90 -28.70
C GLY A 54 2.69 -11.33 -27.27
N LEU A 55 2.56 -12.61 -26.96
CA LEU A 55 2.76 -13.18 -25.62
C LEU A 55 4.10 -13.89 -25.52
N THR A 56 4.57 -14.12 -24.30
CA THR A 56 5.66 -15.06 -24.04
C THR A 56 5.10 -16.45 -23.73
N ARG A 57 5.86 -17.51 -24.03
CA ARG A 57 5.52 -18.89 -23.64
C ARG A 57 5.31 -19.03 -22.14
N MET A 58 6.09 -18.30 -21.35
CA MET A 58 5.95 -18.27 -19.90
C MET A 58 4.60 -17.70 -19.47
N SER A 59 4.15 -16.59 -20.07
CA SER A 59 2.84 -15.99 -19.75
C SER A 59 1.71 -16.96 -20.07
N LEU A 60 1.74 -17.58 -21.25
CA LEU A 60 0.75 -18.56 -21.67
C LEU A 60 0.71 -19.76 -20.71
N GLY A 61 1.88 -20.33 -20.38
CA GLY A 61 2.00 -21.41 -19.42
C GLY A 61 1.45 -21.05 -18.04
N ARG A 62 1.78 -19.86 -17.51
CA ARG A 62 1.25 -19.38 -16.23
C ARG A 62 -0.27 -19.31 -16.21
N TRP A 63 -0.90 -18.85 -17.30
CA TRP A 63 -2.37 -18.78 -17.36
C TRP A 63 -3.01 -20.16 -17.43
N ILE A 64 -2.43 -21.08 -18.21
CA ILE A 64 -2.89 -22.48 -18.27
C ILE A 64 -2.82 -23.11 -16.87
N HIS A 65 -1.67 -23.00 -16.20
CA HIS A 65 -1.51 -23.52 -14.84
C HIS A 65 -2.51 -22.89 -13.87
N ALA A 66 -2.64 -21.57 -13.87
CA ALA A 66 -3.54 -20.88 -12.96
C ALA A 66 -5.02 -21.27 -13.18
N VAL A 67 -5.44 -21.45 -14.43
CA VAL A 67 -6.81 -21.92 -14.75
C VAL A 67 -7.00 -23.38 -14.37
N ASN A 68 -5.99 -24.24 -14.55
CA ASN A 68 -6.06 -25.64 -14.13
C ASN A 68 -6.13 -25.78 -12.60
N GLU A 69 -5.47 -24.90 -11.84
CA GLU A 69 -5.43 -24.93 -10.37
C GLU A 69 -6.65 -24.25 -9.72
N GLU A 70 -7.04 -23.07 -10.20
CA GLU A 70 -8.06 -22.23 -9.54
C GLU A 70 -9.34 -22.03 -10.37
N GLY A 71 -9.39 -22.56 -11.60
CA GLY A 71 -10.51 -22.36 -12.53
C GLY A 71 -10.51 -20.99 -13.22
N ILE A 72 -11.64 -20.66 -13.86
CA ILE A 72 -11.79 -19.45 -14.70
C ILE A 72 -11.60 -18.15 -13.89
N THR A 73 -11.85 -18.18 -12.59
CA THR A 73 -11.63 -17.05 -11.66
C THR A 73 -10.18 -16.58 -11.63
N ALA A 74 -9.22 -17.44 -11.96
CA ALA A 74 -7.79 -17.11 -12.05
C ALA A 74 -7.48 -16.00 -13.06
N LEU A 75 -8.33 -15.83 -14.09
CA LEU A 75 -8.14 -14.83 -15.14
C LEU A 75 -8.49 -13.42 -14.68
N LYS A 76 -9.29 -13.29 -13.61
CA LYS A 76 -9.66 -11.99 -13.06
C LYS A 76 -8.42 -11.33 -12.44
N PRO A 77 -8.23 -10.02 -12.66
CA PRO A 77 -7.13 -9.29 -12.04
C PRO A 77 -7.31 -9.34 -10.51
N LYS A 78 -6.36 -9.98 -9.82
CA LYS A 78 -6.28 -9.96 -8.37
C LYS A 78 -5.66 -8.63 -7.92
N PRO A 79 -6.16 -7.99 -6.84
CA PRO A 79 -5.49 -6.84 -6.26
C PRO A 79 -4.07 -7.24 -5.89
N ARG A 80 -3.07 -6.51 -6.40
CA ARG A 80 -1.68 -6.74 -6.01
C ARG A 80 -1.56 -6.37 -4.53
N PRO A 81 -1.09 -7.28 -3.64
CA PRO A 81 -0.82 -6.88 -2.28
C PRO A 81 0.24 -5.78 -2.34
N GLY A 82 -0.08 -4.62 -1.74
CA GLY A 82 0.88 -3.54 -1.61
C GLY A 82 2.12 -3.98 -0.84
N ARG A 83 3.11 -3.09 -0.69
CA ARG A 83 4.30 -3.37 0.12
C ARG A 83 3.87 -3.94 1.48
N PRO A 84 4.34 -5.13 1.89
CA PRO A 84 3.95 -5.71 3.17
C PRO A 84 4.25 -4.73 4.28
N ALA A 85 3.28 -4.52 5.17
CA ALA A 85 3.47 -3.68 6.34
C ALA A 85 4.68 -4.20 7.11
N ARG A 86 5.67 -3.35 7.40
CA ARG A 86 6.87 -3.70 8.18
C ARG A 86 6.58 -4.11 9.62
N LEU A 87 5.31 -4.12 10.02
CA LEU A 87 4.85 -4.42 11.35
C LEU A 87 4.05 -5.72 11.30
N GLU A 88 4.50 -6.72 12.04
CA GLU A 88 3.76 -7.96 12.20
C GLU A 88 2.37 -7.65 12.78
N PRO A 89 1.28 -8.23 12.24
CA PRO A 89 -0.08 -7.93 12.69
C PRO A 89 -0.29 -8.11 14.20
N LYS A 90 0.40 -9.07 14.82
CA LYS A 90 0.37 -9.32 16.27
C LYS A 90 0.93 -8.14 17.06
N ILE A 91 2.12 -7.67 16.68
CA ILE A 91 2.78 -6.53 17.31
C ILE A 91 1.96 -5.25 17.10
N ARG A 92 1.31 -5.09 15.95
CA ARG A 92 0.40 -3.97 15.70
C ARG A 92 -0.74 -3.91 16.71
N LYS A 93 -1.48 -5.01 16.88
CA LYS A 93 -2.61 -5.07 17.81
C LYS A 93 -2.18 -4.85 19.25
N ALA A 94 -1.06 -5.46 19.64
CA ALA A 94 -0.53 -5.29 20.99
C ALA A 94 -0.06 -3.85 21.24
N LEU A 95 0.60 -3.21 20.26
CA LEU A 95 1.00 -1.81 20.35
C LEU A 95 -0.21 -0.89 20.46
N GLU A 96 -1.28 -1.13 19.70
CA GLU A 96 -2.52 -0.36 19.77
C GLU A 96 -3.13 -0.40 21.18
N ALA A 97 -3.26 -1.60 21.77
CA ALA A 97 -3.74 -1.76 23.14
C ALA A 97 -2.80 -1.14 24.20
N HIS A 98 -1.49 -1.11 23.94
CA HIS A 98 -0.53 -0.48 24.85
C HIS A 98 -0.58 1.05 24.77
N LEU A 99 -0.82 1.62 23.59
CA LEU A 99 -0.91 3.08 23.39
C LEU A 99 -2.14 3.70 24.07
N GLU A 100 -3.19 2.92 24.33
CA GLU A 100 -4.36 3.35 25.12
C GLU A 100 -4.06 3.51 26.62
N LYS A 101 -3.03 2.82 27.11
CA LYS A 101 -2.59 2.88 28.51
C LYS A 101 -1.51 3.93 28.71
N SER A 102 -1.26 4.31 29.97
CA SER A 102 -0.18 5.26 30.26
C SER A 102 1.20 4.59 30.07
N PRO A 103 2.22 5.28 29.51
CA PRO A 103 3.59 4.77 29.46
C PRO A 103 4.13 4.37 30.86
N GLN A 104 3.62 4.98 31.92
CA GLN A 104 3.99 4.68 33.30
C GLN A 104 3.64 3.25 33.72
N GLU A 105 2.54 2.70 33.20
CA GLU A 105 2.14 1.31 33.45
C GLU A 105 3.15 0.30 32.89
N PHE A 106 3.98 0.73 31.95
CA PHE A 106 5.06 -0.06 31.34
C PHE A 106 6.44 0.30 31.91
N GLY A 107 6.50 1.00 33.05
CA GLY A 107 7.74 1.39 33.71
C GLY A 107 8.54 2.45 32.95
N LEU A 108 7.86 3.30 32.16
CA LEU A 108 8.47 4.43 31.46
C LEU A 108 8.18 5.72 32.22
N ASN A 109 9.22 6.51 32.52
CA ASN A 109 9.09 7.77 33.25
C ASN A 109 8.62 8.92 32.32
N ARG A 110 7.44 8.75 31.69
CA ARG A 110 6.83 9.72 30.77
C ARG A 110 5.33 9.75 30.98
N ALA A 111 4.76 10.96 30.97
CA ALA A 111 3.32 11.16 31.13
C ALA A 111 2.51 10.86 29.85
N GLN A 112 3.15 10.88 28.67
CA GLN A 112 2.51 10.66 27.38
C GLN A 112 3.43 9.87 26.45
N TRP A 113 2.84 9.17 25.48
CA TRP A 113 3.57 8.49 24.43
C TRP A 113 4.27 9.48 23.51
N ASP A 114 5.59 9.33 23.37
CA ASP A 114 6.39 10.02 22.36
C ASP A 114 7.15 9.00 21.49
N GLY A 115 7.72 9.47 20.38
CA GLY A 115 8.47 8.60 19.45
C GLY A 115 9.60 7.80 20.13
N PRO A 116 10.51 8.44 20.89
CA PRO A 116 11.57 7.74 21.64
C PRO A 116 11.04 6.73 22.67
N THR A 117 9.95 7.05 23.35
CA THR A 117 9.29 6.20 24.37
C THR A 117 8.72 4.97 23.71
N VAL A 118 8.07 5.10 22.55
CA VAL A 118 7.58 3.96 21.77
C VAL A 118 8.73 3.07 21.27
N VAL A 119 9.85 3.65 20.83
CA VAL A 119 11.04 2.84 20.46
C VAL A 119 11.54 2.03 21.65
N THR A 120 11.62 2.66 22.82
CA THR A 120 12.08 2.01 24.06
C THR A 120 11.13 0.90 24.48
N HIS A 121 9.83 1.17 24.41
CA HIS A 121 8.76 0.21 24.68
C HIS A 121 8.83 -1.00 23.76
N LEU A 122 8.93 -0.76 22.44
CA LEU A 122 9.00 -1.81 21.44
C LEU A 122 10.26 -2.69 21.60
N LYS A 123 11.38 -2.09 21.97
CA LYS A 123 12.61 -2.81 22.27
C LYS A 123 12.46 -3.69 23.52
N ARG A 124 11.83 -3.18 24.59
CA ARG A 124 11.66 -3.90 25.86
C ARG A 124 10.64 -5.03 25.79
N HIS A 125 9.48 -4.79 25.18
CA HIS A 125 8.36 -5.74 25.21
C HIS A 125 8.32 -6.69 24.00
N PHE A 126 8.89 -6.29 22.86
CA PHE A 126 8.80 -7.07 21.61
C PHE A 126 10.17 -7.37 20.99
N GLY A 127 11.29 -6.89 21.56
CA GLY A 127 12.63 -7.06 21.00
C GLY A 127 12.86 -6.33 19.67
N VAL A 128 11.95 -5.44 19.27
CA VAL A 128 12.00 -4.79 17.95
C VAL A 128 12.80 -3.49 18.04
N THR A 129 13.88 -3.38 17.26
CA THR A 129 14.70 -2.17 17.18
C THR A 129 14.33 -1.33 15.97
N LEU A 130 13.93 -0.07 16.19
CA LEU A 130 13.46 0.84 15.15
C LEU A 130 14.07 2.23 15.32
N LYS A 131 14.11 2.99 14.23
CA LYS A 131 14.39 4.43 14.29
C LYS A 131 13.17 5.18 14.82
N VAL A 132 13.38 6.27 15.56
CA VAL A 132 12.31 7.13 16.12
C VAL A 132 11.30 7.55 15.05
N ARG A 133 11.75 7.90 13.84
CA ARG A 133 10.86 8.27 12.73
C ARG A 133 9.92 7.14 12.31
N GLN A 134 10.35 5.89 12.41
CA GLN A 134 9.52 4.73 12.09
C GLN A 134 8.44 4.53 13.17
N ALA A 135 8.80 4.66 14.45
CA ALA A 135 7.84 4.61 15.54
C ALA A 135 6.78 5.73 15.44
N GLN A 136 7.21 6.95 15.09
CA GLN A 136 6.29 8.07 14.82
C GLN A 136 5.35 7.77 13.65
N ASN A 137 5.87 7.25 12.53
CA ASN A 137 5.04 6.87 11.39
C ASN A 137 4.00 5.82 11.80
N TRP A 138 4.37 4.83 12.62
CA TRP A 138 3.42 3.82 13.10
C TRP A 138 2.33 4.42 13.99
N MET A 139 2.69 5.30 14.93
CA MET A 139 1.68 6.04 15.72
C MET A 139 0.71 6.81 14.81
N HIS A 140 1.22 7.47 13.76
CA HIS A 140 0.36 8.16 12.79
C HIS A 140 -0.57 7.22 12.01
N HIS A 141 -0.09 6.04 11.59
CA HIS A 141 -0.92 5.05 10.90
C HIS A 141 -1.98 4.44 11.81
N LEU A 142 -1.74 4.41 13.12
CA LEU A 142 -2.70 3.99 14.14
C LEU A 142 -3.66 5.13 14.55
N GLY A 143 -3.61 6.29 13.90
CA GLY A 143 -4.51 7.42 14.16
C GLY A 143 -4.04 8.38 15.26
N TYR A 144 -2.91 8.10 15.92
CA TYR A 144 -2.37 8.99 16.94
C TYR A 144 -1.68 10.21 16.32
N ARG A 145 -1.90 11.38 16.94
CA ARG A 145 -1.26 12.64 16.56
C ARG A 145 -0.52 13.22 17.75
N LEU A 146 0.60 13.89 17.48
CA LEU A 146 1.32 14.63 18.50
C LEU A 146 0.43 15.76 19.02
N LYS A 147 0.02 15.69 20.28
CA LYS A 147 -0.66 16.82 20.93
C LYS A 147 0.41 17.85 21.29
N ARG A 148 0.49 18.91 20.50
CA ARG A 148 1.33 20.07 20.84
C ARG A 148 0.66 20.78 22.03
N ALA A 149 1.44 21.09 23.07
CA ALA A 149 0.94 21.95 24.13
C ALA A 149 0.56 23.31 23.50
N SER A 150 -0.73 23.62 23.45
CA SER A 150 -1.21 24.96 23.12
C SER A 150 -1.18 25.79 24.41
N TYR A 151 -0.02 26.37 24.73
CA TYR A 151 0.06 27.37 25.79
C TYR A 151 -0.39 28.70 25.19
N SER A 152 -1.66 29.06 25.37
CA SER A 152 -2.07 30.46 25.33
C SER A 152 -1.72 31.04 26.70
N TYR A 153 -0.70 31.89 26.76
CA TYR A 153 -0.57 32.77 27.93
C TYR A 153 -1.81 33.68 27.95
N LEU A 154 -2.74 33.45 28.87
CA LEU A 154 -3.75 34.43 29.26
C LEU A 154 -3.12 35.67 29.92
N GLN A 155 -1.83 35.61 30.28
CA GLN A 155 -1.06 36.73 30.79
C GLN A 155 -0.55 37.62 29.65
N ALA A 156 -1.41 38.50 29.16
CA ALA A 156 -1.03 39.88 28.83
C ALA A 156 -2.28 40.77 28.61
N LYS A 157 -3.22 40.81 29.57
CA LYS A 157 -3.99 42.04 29.76
C LYS A 157 -3.03 43.07 30.36
N ALA A 158 -2.53 43.99 29.53
CA ALA A 158 -1.49 44.97 29.82
C ALA A 158 -1.67 45.81 31.12
N ILE A 159 -2.87 45.82 31.69
CA ILE A 159 -3.22 46.55 32.91
C ILE A 159 -2.68 45.86 34.17
N GLU A 160 -2.70 44.53 34.25
CA GLU A 160 -2.25 43.78 35.44
C GLU A 160 -0.72 43.75 35.58
N ALA A 161 -0.01 43.66 34.45
CA ALA A 161 1.45 43.72 34.41
C ALA A 161 2.01 45.07 34.93
N ARG A 162 1.32 46.18 34.64
CA ARG A 162 1.72 47.52 35.11
C ARG A 162 1.53 47.71 36.62
N LYS A 163 0.48 47.10 37.21
CA LYS A 163 0.28 47.11 38.67
C LYS A 163 1.37 46.31 39.38
N PHE A 164 1.73 45.15 38.84
CA PHE A 164 2.79 44.30 39.38
C PHE A 164 4.18 44.98 39.30
N GLN A 165 4.50 45.66 38.20
CA GLN A 165 5.74 46.43 38.06
C GLN A 165 5.86 47.59 39.06
N ARG A 166 4.75 48.25 39.41
CA ARG A 166 4.74 49.34 40.40
C ARG A 166 4.93 48.82 41.84
N ALA A 167 4.47 47.62 42.13
CA ALA A 167 4.64 46.99 43.45
C ALA A 167 6.10 46.58 43.71
N LEU A 168 6.80 46.09 42.70
CA LEU A 168 8.22 45.70 42.82
C LEU A 168 9.20 46.87 43.00
N LYS A 169 8.83 48.10 42.60
CA LYS A 169 9.67 49.30 42.73
C LYS A 169 9.50 50.06 44.06
N LYS A 170 8.69 49.55 45.00
CA LYS A 170 8.39 50.19 46.30
C LYS A 170 9.01 49.48 47.51
N THR A 171 10.11 48.77 47.28
CA THR A 171 11.06 48.27 48.29
C THR A 171 12.44 48.71 47.87
#